data_AF-A0A5N0IEF5-F1
#
_entry.id   AF-A0A5N0IEF5-F1
#
_cell.length_a   1.000
_cell.length_b   1.000
_cell.length_c   1.000
_cell.angle_alpha   90.00
_cell.angle_beta   90.00
_cell.angle_gamma   90.00
#
_symmetry.space_group_name_H-M   'P 1'
#
loop_
_entity.id
_entity.type
_entity.pdbx_description
1 polymer ?
#
loop_
_entity_poly.entity_id
_entity_poly.type
_entity_poly.pdbx_seq_one_letter_code
_entity_poly.pdbx_strand_id
1 'polypeptide(L)'
;MEEPNAPDTLAALESLRLLGVDIPAPGQTAGWLRSLQDDSGGYPTLTIGWAALRALDVLTAEPKFSPDRWLRGRLEVLRDCVGPRDWRSTIVDALHLCELLGLRHGAPHGPGQDRLVALLDSARATDGGWAAPGADVETTATGLRLARLIDPHWQPDPLLDTFLSRCEDDLLGLRLAPAARTTSVGALWGGLTLGQALDHRLRHLGAVARQLVLLARPDGGLSERHGAISTLQATWRGLEAATLLDKLREEQS
;
A
#
# COMPACT_ATOMS: atom_id res chain seq x y z
N MET A 1 5.66 -6.81 -25.30
CA MET A 1 6.42 -6.21 -24.20
C MET A 1 5.72 -4.91 -23.91
N GLU A 2 5.12 -4.77 -22.73
CA GLU A 2 4.50 -3.49 -22.34
C GLU A 2 5.60 -2.44 -22.17
N GLU A 3 5.28 -1.18 -22.49
CA GLU A 3 6.20 -0.07 -22.27
C GLU A 3 6.45 0.11 -20.76
N PRO A 4 7.70 0.39 -20.35
CA PRO A 4 8.02 0.58 -18.94
C PRO A 4 7.19 1.74 -18.36
N ASN A 5 6.55 1.49 -17.23
CA ASN A 5 5.79 2.49 -16.50
C ASN A 5 6.34 2.67 -15.06
N ALA A 6 6.06 3.83 -14.47
CA ALA A 6 6.63 4.18 -13.17
C ALA A 6 6.19 3.23 -12.03
N PRO A 7 4.91 2.82 -11.91
CA PRO A 7 4.48 1.85 -10.91
C PRO A 7 5.22 0.52 -10.96
N ASP A 8 5.39 -0.05 -12.16
CA ASP A 8 6.13 -1.29 -12.38
C ASP A 8 7.60 -1.13 -12.02
N THR A 9 8.19 0.00 -12.39
CA THR A 9 9.59 0.32 -12.05
C THR A 9 9.77 0.41 -10.53
N LEU A 10 8.89 1.11 -9.82
CA LEU A 10 8.92 1.17 -8.36
C LEU A 10 8.81 -0.23 -7.74
N ALA A 11 7.84 -1.02 -8.20
CA ALA A 11 7.61 -2.36 -7.67
C ALA A 11 8.82 -3.28 -7.89
N ALA A 12 9.50 -3.18 -9.03
CA ALA A 12 10.76 -3.90 -9.27
C ALA A 12 11.88 -3.45 -8.32
N LEU A 13 12.08 -2.14 -8.15
CA LEU A 13 13.11 -1.60 -7.25
C LEU A 13 12.90 -2.00 -5.80
N GLU A 14 11.65 -1.90 -5.31
CA GLU A 14 11.30 -2.30 -3.95
C GLU A 14 11.43 -3.82 -3.75
N SER A 15 11.09 -4.62 -4.76
CA SER A 15 11.32 -6.07 -4.73
C SER A 15 12.81 -6.41 -4.61
N LEU A 16 13.68 -5.76 -5.39
CA LEU A 16 15.13 -5.95 -5.30
C LEU A 16 15.65 -5.55 -3.92
N ARG A 17 15.16 -4.43 -3.38
CA ARG A 17 15.52 -3.97 -2.03
C ARG A 17 15.13 -4.98 -0.94
N LEU A 18 13.92 -5.52 -0.99
CA LEU A 18 13.46 -6.55 -0.05
C LEU A 18 14.29 -7.84 -0.15
N LEU A 19 14.75 -8.19 -1.34
CA LEU A 19 15.58 -9.36 -1.59
C LEU A 19 17.08 -9.13 -1.29
N GLY A 20 17.48 -7.90 -0.92
CA GLY A 20 18.88 -7.54 -0.71
C GLY A 20 19.73 -7.63 -1.98
N VAL A 21 19.12 -7.44 -3.15
CA VAL A 21 19.78 -7.50 -4.46
C VAL A 21 20.12 -6.08 -4.92
N ASP A 22 21.35 -5.91 -5.44
CA ASP A 22 21.79 -4.63 -6.00
C ASP A 22 20.91 -4.19 -7.18
N ILE A 23 20.58 -2.91 -7.20
CA ILE A 23 19.76 -2.32 -8.27
C ILE A 23 20.61 -2.20 -9.55
N PRO A 24 20.18 -2.79 -10.67
CA PRO A 24 20.90 -2.67 -11.93
C PRO A 24 20.75 -1.27 -12.53
N ALA A 25 21.86 -0.73 -13.05
CA ALA A 25 21.92 0.54 -13.78
C ALA A 25 21.15 1.71 -13.11
N PRO A 26 21.36 2.00 -11.81
CA PRO A 26 20.53 2.93 -11.04
C PRO A 26 20.50 4.34 -11.63
N GLY A 27 21.62 4.80 -12.22
CA GLY A 27 21.69 6.11 -12.88
C GLY A 27 20.84 6.23 -14.14
N GLN A 28 20.71 5.15 -14.93
CA GLN A 28 19.86 5.14 -16.13
C GLN A 28 18.38 5.16 -15.72
N THR A 29 18.00 4.34 -14.73
CA THR A 29 16.65 4.32 -14.17
C THR A 29 16.27 5.68 -13.60
N ALA A 30 17.14 6.32 -12.81
CA ALA A 30 16.91 7.67 -12.30
C ALA A 30 16.77 8.71 -13.42
N GLY A 31 17.60 8.60 -14.48
CA GLY A 31 17.50 9.46 -15.66
C GLY A 31 16.15 9.35 -16.37
N TRP A 32 15.65 8.13 -16.57
CA TRP A 32 14.33 7.90 -17.14
C TRP A 32 13.20 8.41 -16.23
N LEU A 33 13.24 8.14 -14.92
CA LEU A 33 12.23 8.63 -13.97
C LEU A 33 12.13 10.16 -13.96
N ARG A 34 13.27 10.86 -14.01
CA ARG A 34 13.33 12.32 -14.14
C ARG A 34 12.74 12.84 -15.44
N SER A 35 12.79 12.04 -16.51
CA SER A 35 12.24 12.43 -17.82
C SER A 35 10.71 12.42 -17.84
N LEU A 36 10.06 11.73 -16.89
CA LEU A 36 8.60 11.73 -16.74
C LEU A 36 8.05 13.05 -16.16
N GLN A 37 8.92 13.90 -15.62
CA GLN A 37 8.54 15.15 -14.99
C GLN A 37 8.46 16.28 -16.02
N ASP A 38 7.35 17.01 -16.00
CA ASP A 38 7.19 18.22 -16.82
C ASP A 38 7.99 19.42 -16.26
N ASP A 39 8.09 20.50 -17.03
CA ASP A 39 8.83 21.71 -16.64
C ASP A 39 8.22 22.47 -15.44
N SER A 40 7.00 22.12 -15.03
CA SER A 40 6.36 22.64 -13.81
C SER A 40 6.68 21.81 -12.56
N GLY A 41 7.44 20.73 -12.71
CA GLY A 41 7.72 19.75 -11.65
C GLY A 41 6.61 18.73 -11.44
N GLY A 42 5.60 18.72 -12.31
CA GLY A 42 4.43 17.85 -12.23
C GLY A 42 4.62 16.52 -12.96
N TYR A 43 3.64 15.64 -12.72
CA TYR A 43 3.47 14.36 -13.39
C TYR A 43 2.03 14.21 -13.92
N PRO A 44 1.81 13.38 -14.96
CA PRO A 44 0.50 13.22 -15.60
C PRO A 44 -0.62 12.84 -14.62
N THR A 45 -0.33 11.91 -13.69
CA THR A 45 -1.28 11.44 -12.67
C THR A 45 -0.61 11.33 -11.30
N LEU A 46 -1.41 11.26 -10.23
CA LEU A 46 -0.90 11.03 -8.88
C LEU A 46 -0.18 9.69 -8.78
N THR A 47 -0.73 8.61 -9.37
CA THR A 47 -0.11 7.28 -9.38
C THR A 47 1.27 7.29 -10.04
N ILE A 48 1.42 7.94 -11.19
CA ILE A 48 2.72 8.05 -11.88
C ILE A 48 3.70 8.90 -11.06
N GLY A 49 3.25 10.05 -10.55
CA GLY A 49 4.12 10.92 -9.75
C GLY A 49 4.54 10.29 -8.42
N TRP A 50 3.63 9.59 -7.74
CA TRP A 50 3.95 8.81 -6.54
C TRP A 50 4.99 7.75 -6.83
N ALA A 51 4.75 6.93 -7.85
CA ALA A 51 5.67 5.86 -8.19
C ALA A 51 7.05 6.40 -8.58
N ALA A 52 7.09 7.48 -9.38
CA ALA A 52 8.34 8.06 -9.84
C ALA A 52 9.15 8.69 -8.70
N LEU A 53 8.52 9.48 -7.83
CA LEU A 53 9.20 10.12 -6.71
C LEU A 53 9.64 9.11 -5.64
N ARG A 54 8.83 8.09 -5.35
CA ARG A 54 9.22 6.97 -4.47
C ARG A 54 10.38 6.18 -5.05
N ALA A 55 10.36 5.90 -6.36
CA ALA A 55 11.45 5.17 -7.01
C ALA A 55 12.77 5.97 -6.99
N LEU A 56 12.69 7.30 -7.17
CA LEU A 56 13.84 8.19 -7.02
C LEU A 56 14.39 8.17 -5.59
N ASP A 57 13.52 8.16 -4.56
CA ASP A 57 13.92 8.02 -3.15
C ASP A 57 14.66 6.69 -2.88
N VAL A 58 14.13 5.56 -3.38
CA VAL A 58 14.80 4.24 -3.32
C VAL A 58 16.18 4.27 -3.98
N LEU A 59 16.33 5.02 -5.07
CA LEU A 59 17.60 5.20 -5.79
C LEU A 59 18.52 6.26 -5.16
N THR A 60 18.12 6.89 -4.05
CA THR A 60 18.82 8.03 -3.42
C THR A 60 19.07 9.18 -4.40
N ALA A 61 18.09 9.45 -5.26
CA ALA A 61 18.16 10.40 -6.35
C ALA A 61 17.12 11.50 -6.20
N GLU A 62 17.48 12.72 -6.58
CA GLU A 62 16.53 13.86 -6.57
C GLU A 62 15.72 13.95 -7.87
N PRO A 63 14.48 14.50 -7.83
CA PRO A 63 13.73 14.85 -9.04
C PRO A 63 14.41 15.99 -9.83
N LYS A 64 14.00 16.16 -11.10
CA LYS A 64 14.58 17.19 -12.00
C LYS A 64 14.18 18.61 -11.59
N PHE A 65 12.93 18.77 -11.18
CA PHE A 65 12.33 20.02 -10.72
C PHE A 65 11.56 19.77 -9.41
N SER A 66 11.30 20.81 -8.62
CA SER A 66 10.56 20.64 -7.36
C SER A 66 9.09 20.27 -7.61
N PRO A 67 8.58 19.15 -7.06
CA PRO A 67 7.17 18.77 -7.17
C PRO A 67 6.21 19.54 -6.24
N ASP A 68 6.66 20.51 -5.43
CA ASP A 68 5.84 21.11 -4.35
C ASP A 68 4.55 21.77 -4.83
N ARG A 69 4.62 22.50 -5.95
CA ARG A 69 3.44 23.15 -6.52
C ARG A 69 2.40 22.10 -6.96
N TRP A 70 2.87 21.03 -7.59
CA TRP A 70 2.03 19.92 -8.04
C TRP A 70 1.40 19.19 -6.85
N LEU A 71 2.19 18.86 -5.81
CA LEU A 71 1.70 18.22 -4.58
C LEU A 71 0.64 19.07 -3.87
N ARG A 72 0.85 20.40 -3.78
CA ARG A 72 -0.13 21.31 -3.20
C ARG A 72 -1.45 21.29 -3.97
N GLY A 73 -1.39 21.34 -5.30
CA GLY A 73 -2.59 21.25 -6.14
C GLY A 73 -3.32 19.91 -5.98
N ARG A 74 -2.59 18.79 -5.84
CA ARG A 74 -3.20 17.48 -5.58
C ARG A 74 -3.89 17.41 -4.22
N LEU A 75 -3.29 18.03 -3.20
CA LEU A 75 -3.92 18.14 -1.88
C LEU A 75 -5.21 18.96 -1.93
N GLU A 76 -5.24 20.05 -2.70
CA GLU A 76 -6.46 20.85 -2.92
C GLU A 76 -7.56 20.03 -3.61
N VAL A 77 -7.23 19.25 -4.64
CA VAL A 77 -8.21 18.39 -5.32
C VAL A 77 -8.79 17.33 -4.37
N LEU A 78 -7.94 16.64 -3.60
CA LEU A 78 -8.37 15.63 -2.63
C LEU A 78 -9.32 16.23 -1.57
N ARG A 79 -9.11 17.51 -1.23
CA ARG A 79 -9.91 18.26 -0.27
C ARG A 79 -11.29 18.65 -0.79
N ASP A 80 -11.45 18.85 -2.09
CA ASP A 80 -12.65 19.45 -2.69
C ASP A 80 -13.60 18.44 -3.33
N CYS A 81 -13.31 17.13 -3.28
CA CYS A 81 -14.18 16.10 -3.83
C CYS A 81 -15.52 15.98 -3.07
N VAL A 82 -16.59 16.54 -3.64
CA VAL A 82 -17.98 16.39 -3.18
C VAL A 82 -18.70 15.37 -4.07
N GLY A 83 -19.13 14.22 -3.53
CA GLY A 83 -19.90 13.21 -4.27
C GLY A 83 -19.71 11.77 -3.78
N PRO A 84 -20.36 10.77 -4.41
CA PRO A 84 -20.09 9.35 -4.17
C PRO A 84 -18.61 9.06 -4.40
N ARG A 85 -17.92 8.48 -3.41
CA ARG A 85 -16.50 8.19 -3.48
C ARG A 85 -16.28 6.70 -3.69
N ASP A 86 -15.41 6.36 -4.64
CA ASP A 86 -14.71 5.09 -4.57
C ASP A 86 -13.68 5.18 -3.45
N TRP A 87 -14.08 4.73 -2.26
CA TRP A 87 -13.25 4.81 -1.07
C TRP A 87 -11.92 4.07 -1.20
N ARG A 88 -11.85 3.00 -2.00
CA ARG A 88 -10.60 2.26 -2.20
C ARG A 88 -9.57 3.13 -2.88
N SER A 89 -9.91 3.66 -4.05
CA SER A 89 -9.04 4.56 -4.81
C SER A 89 -8.73 5.84 -4.01
N THR A 90 -9.72 6.36 -3.27
CA THR A 90 -9.55 7.59 -2.49
C THR A 90 -8.57 7.41 -1.33
N ILE A 91 -8.64 6.29 -0.60
CA ILE A 91 -7.71 5.98 0.49
C ILE A 91 -6.30 5.76 -0.06
N VAL A 92 -6.17 5.07 -1.20
CA VAL A 92 -4.87 4.86 -1.87
C VAL A 92 -4.26 6.19 -2.31
N ASP A 93 -5.03 7.06 -2.96
CA ASP A 93 -4.57 8.38 -3.37
C ASP A 93 -4.17 9.26 -2.18
N ALA A 94 -4.95 9.23 -1.10
CA ALA A 94 -4.63 9.94 0.13
C ALA A 94 -3.35 9.41 0.78
N LEU A 95 -3.15 8.08 0.81
CA LEU A 95 -1.90 7.45 1.28
C LEU A 95 -0.71 7.91 0.45
N HIS A 96 -0.79 7.77 -0.88
CA HIS A 96 0.27 8.17 -1.79
C HIS A 96 0.66 9.63 -1.60
N LEU A 97 -0.33 10.53 -1.49
CA LEU A 97 -0.07 11.94 -1.28
C LEU A 97 0.61 12.20 0.07
N CYS A 98 0.16 11.55 1.14
CA CYS A 98 0.77 11.70 2.48
C CYS A 98 2.21 11.17 2.51
N GLU A 99 2.49 10.05 1.84
CA GLU A 99 3.86 9.53 1.73
C GLU A 99 4.79 10.51 1.02
N LEU A 100 4.34 11.10 -0.10
CA LEU A 100 5.14 12.09 -0.83
C LEU A 100 5.37 13.38 -0.04
N LEU A 101 4.35 13.85 0.68
CA LEU A 101 4.49 15.00 1.57
C LEU A 101 5.45 14.68 2.73
N GLY A 102 5.34 13.48 3.31
CA GLY A 102 6.20 12.98 4.39
C GLY A 102 7.67 12.94 4.01
N LEU A 103 8.00 12.50 2.79
CA LEU A 103 9.37 12.48 2.27
C LEU A 103 10.03 13.86 2.20
N ARG A 104 9.25 14.94 2.07
CA ARG A 104 9.80 16.29 1.80
C ARG A 104 9.59 17.29 2.93
N HIS A 105 8.45 17.22 3.61
CA HIS A 105 7.96 18.24 4.54
C HIS A 105 7.62 17.69 5.92
N GLY A 106 7.68 16.37 6.10
CA GLY A 106 7.17 15.70 7.30
C GLY A 106 5.65 15.46 7.25
N ALA A 107 5.08 15.04 8.38
CA ALA A 107 3.66 14.69 8.48
C ALA A 107 2.75 15.91 8.20
N PRO A 108 1.57 15.71 7.60
CA PRO A 108 0.60 16.79 7.44
C PRO A 108 0.12 17.28 8.82
N HIS A 109 -0.05 18.60 8.97
CA HIS A 109 -0.48 19.22 10.22
C HIS A 109 -1.64 20.21 10.01
N GLY A 110 -2.43 20.43 11.07
CA GLY A 110 -3.50 21.43 11.09
C GLY A 110 -4.66 21.09 10.13
N PRO A 111 -5.22 22.06 9.38
CA PRO A 111 -6.41 21.83 8.56
C PRO A 111 -6.29 20.76 7.47
N GLY A 112 -5.05 20.43 7.05
CA GLY A 112 -4.80 19.33 6.12
C GLY A 112 -4.98 17.96 6.79
N GLN A 113 -4.46 17.83 8.01
CA GLN A 113 -4.60 16.65 8.86
C GLN A 113 -6.08 16.37 9.19
N ASP A 114 -6.81 17.39 9.66
CA ASP A 114 -8.23 17.24 10.07
C ASP A 114 -9.12 16.71 8.93
N ARG A 115 -8.85 17.11 7.68
CA ARG A 115 -9.60 16.65 6.51
C ARG A 115 -9.28 15.23 6.13
N LEU A 116 -8.04 14.80 6.28
CA LEU A 116 -7.64 13.42 6.03
C LEU A 116 -8.23 12.48 7.10
N VAL A 117 -8.30 12.94 8.35
CA VAL A 117 -9.05 12.25 9.41
C VAL A 117 -10.52 12.13 9.05
N ALA A 118 -11.18 13.24 8.68
CA ALA A 118 -12.59 13.22 8.29
C ALA A 118 -12.86 12.33 7.06
N LEU A 119 -11.91 12.23 6.13
CA LEU A 119 -11.96 11.33 4.98
C LEU A 119 -11.96 9.87 5.43
N LEU A 120 -11.06 9.49 6.34
CA LEU A 120 -10.99 8.14 6.89
C LEU A 120 -12.24 7.78 7.70
N ASP A 121 -12.75 8.72 8.51
CA ASP A 121 -13.98 8.53 9.27
C ASP A 121 -15.18 8.29 8.35
N SER A 122 -15.26 9.05 7.25
CA SER A 122 -16.32 8.90 6.25
C SER A 122 -16.22 7.57 5.47
N ALA A 123 -15.02 7.02 5.35
CA ALA A 123 -14.77 5.74 4.68
C ALA A 123 -14.99 4.53 5.61
N ARG A 124 -15.17 4.74 6.92
CA ARG A 124 -15.29 3.67 7.92
C ARG A 124 -16.54 2.82 7.66
N ALA A 125 -16.37 1.51 7.67
CA ALA A 125 -17.47 0.56 7.58
C ALA A 125 -17.98 0.16 8.97
N THR A 126 -19.23 -0.27 9.05
CA THR A 126 -19.89 -0.66 10.32
C THR A 126 -19.29 -1.92 10.95
N ASP A 127 -18.52 -2.70 10.19
CA ASP A 127 -17.81 -3.88 10.65
C ASP A 127 -16.41 -3.58 11.21
N GLY A 128 -16.00 -2.31 11.21
CA GLY A 128 -14.69 -1.87 11.70
C GLY A 128 -13.61 -1.77 10.61
N GLY A 129 -13.88 -2.18 9.38
CA GLY A 129 -12.95 -1.99 8.27
C GLY A 129 -13.06 -0.61 7.61
N TRP A 130 -12.31 -0.39 6.53
CA TRP A 130 -12.47 0.79 5.66
C TRP A 130 -12.99 0.42 4.26
N ALA A 131 -13.59 1.42 3.60
CA ALA A 131 -14.31 1.36 2.32
C ALA A 131 -15.74 0.83 2.38
N ALA A 132 -16.60 1.50 3.15
CA ALA A 132 -18.04 1.25 3.18
C ALA A 132 -18.75 1.48 1.82
N PRO A 133 -19.81 0.72 1.47
CA PRO A 133 -20.30 -0.50 2.11
C PRO A 133 -19.57 -1.72 1.53
N GLY A 134 -18.67 -2.32 2.30
CA GLY A 134 -17.93 -3.52 1.89
C GLY A 134 -16.44 -3.35 2.12
N ALA A 135 -16.05 -3.32 3.38
CA ALA A 135 -14.64 -3.29 3.73
C ALA A 135 -13.93 -4.58 3.29
N ASP A 136 -12.70 -4.42 2.81
CA ASP A 136 -11.78 -5.52 2.53
C ASP A 136 -10.47 -5.31 3.28
N VAL A 137 -9.74 -6.40 3.47
CA VAL A 137 -8.54 -6.46 4.30
C VAL A 137 -7.42 -5.57 3.76
N GLU A 138 -7.23 -5.51 2.44
CA GLU A 138 -6.17 -4.71 1.82
C GLU A 138 -6.43 -3.21 1.98
N THR A 139 -7.65 -2.77 1.66
CA THR A 139 -8.04 -1.36 1.80
C THR A 139 -8.05 -0.96 3.26
N THR A 140 -8.45 -1.87 4.16
CA THR A 140 -8.42 -1.63 5.61
C THR A 140 -6.98 -1.44 6.11
N ALA A 141 -6.03 -2.26 5.66
CA ALA A 141 -4.61 -2.08 5.99
C ALA A 141 -4.04 -0.78 5.41
N THR A 142 -4.47 -0.39 4.21
CA THR A 142 -4.09 0.89 3.58
C THR A 142 -4.64 2.07 4.38
N GLY A 143 -5.90 2.00 4.83
CA GLY A 143 -6.53 3.00 5.70
C GLY A 143 -5.81 3.13 7.05
N LEU A 144 -5.42 2.01 7.65
CA LEU A 144 -4.59 1.99 8.86
C LEU A 144 -3.24 2.68 8.66
N ARG A 145 -2.52 2.38 7.56
CA ARG A 145 -1.25 3.04 7.24
C ARG A 145 -1.44 4.55 7.10
N LEU A 146 -2.48 4.97 6.39
CA LEU A 146 -2.83 6.37 6.25
C LEU A 146 -3.12 7.00 7.61
N ALA A 147 -3.93 6.37 8.46
CA ALA A 147 -4.25 6.86 9.80
C ALA A 147 -2.98 7.14 10.64
N ARG A 148 -2.02 6.20 10.63
CA ARG A 148 -0.74 6.34 11.35
C ARG A 148 0.20 7.40 10.77
N LEU A 149 0.15 7.64 9.46
CA LEU A 149 0.91 8.71 8.84
C LEU A 149 0.35 10.09 9.18
N ILE A 150 -0.97 10.19 9.30
CA ILE A 150 -1.68 11.43 9.64
C ILE A 150 -1.54 11.73 11.14
N ASP A 151 -1.67 10.70 11.99
CA ASP A 151 -1.55 10.79 13.43
C ASP A 151 -0.71 9.62 13.98
N PRO A 152 0.56 9.87 14.32
CA PRO A 152 1.44 8.84 14.90
C PRO A 152 0.95 8.25 16.23
N HIS A 153 0.04 8.94 16.93
CA HIS A 153 -0.55 8.48 18.18
C HIS A 153 -1.91 7.80 18.00
N TRP A 154 -2.39 7.69 16.76
CA TRP A 154 -3.66 7.07 16.43
C TRP A 154 -3.76 5.66 17.04
N GLN A 155 -4.88 5.40 17.71
CA GLN A 155 -5.17 4.12 18.33
C GLN A 155 -6.30 3.41 17.56
N PRO A 156 -6.14 2.10 17.28
CA PRO A 156 -7.18 1.33 16.63
C PRO A 156 -8.40 1.15 17.53
N ASP A 157 -9.59 1.22 16.93
CA ASP A 157 -10.81 0.82 17.64
C ASP A 157 -10.88 -0.72 17.80
N PRO A 158 -11.62 -1.22 18.81
CA PRO A 158 -11.78 -2.67 19.00
C PRO A 158 -12.55 -3.38 17.87
N LEU A 159 -13.28 -2.65 17.03
CA LEU A 159 -14.00 -3.25 15.90
C LEU A 159 -13.02 -3.68 14.82
N LEU A 160 -11.89 -3.01 14.65
CA LEU A 160 -10.85 -3.38 13.70
C LEU A 160 -10.22 -4.74 14.04
N ASP A 161 -10.02 -5.04 15.33
CA ASP A 161 -9.57 -6.34 15.80
C ASP A 161 -10.62 -7.44 15.52
N THR A 162 -11.90 -7.12 15.77
CA THR A 162 -13.03 -8.01 15.46
C THR A 162 -13.14 -8.27 13.95
N PHE A 163 -12.93 -7.25 13.12
CA PHE A 163 -12.89 -7.34 11.66
C PHE A 163 -11.80 -8.32 11.21
N LEU A 164 -10.57 -8.14 11.70
CA LEU A 164 -9.44 -9.00 11.37
C LEU A 164 -9.70 -10.46 11.79
N SER A 165 -10.17 -10.67 13.02
CA SER A 165 -10.52 -11.99 13.55
C SER A 165 -11.54 -12.74 12.68
N ARG A 166 -12.47 -12.02 12.04
CA ARG A 166 -13.48 -12.60 11.14
C ARG A 166 -12.94 -12.87 9.73
N CYS A 167 -11.82 -12.26 9.35
CA CYS A 167 -11.15 -12.51 8.08
C CYS A 167 -10.22 -13.72 8.14
N GLU A 168 -9.83 -14.17 9.33
CA GLU A 168 -9.00 -15.37 9.48
C GLU A 168 -9.72 -16.64 9.05
N ASP A 169 -8.97 -17.53 8.40
CA ASP A 169 -9.46 -18.79 7.84
C ASP A 169 -8.36 -19.86 7.88
N ASP A 170 -8.72 -21.09 8.21
CA ASP A 170 -7.78 -22.20 8.39
C ASP A 170 -7.19 -22.73 7.07
N LEU A 171 -7.88 -22.50 5.95
CA LEU A 171 -7.44 -22.89 4.60
C LEU A 171 -6.80 -21.73 3.84
N LEU A 172 -7.40 -20.56 3.92
CA LEU A 172 -6.99 -19.35 3.19
C LEU A 172 -6.02 -18.48 3.98
N GLY A 173 -5.86 -18.70 5.29
CA GLY A 173 -5.11 -17.81 6.18
C GLY A 173 -5.89 -16.52 6.45
N LEU A 174 -6.04 -15.69 5.42
CA LEU A 174 -6.78 -14.43 5.45
C LEU A 174 -7.69 -14.32 4.22
N ARG A 175 -8.98 -14.09 4.44
CA ARG A 175 -9.99 -13.83 3.40
C ARG A 175 -9.89 -12.38 2.91
N LEU A 176 -10.41 -12.10 1.71
CA LEU A 176 -10.54 -10.72 1.20
C LEU A 176 -11.36 -9.82 2.16
N ALA A 177 -12.41 -10.38 2.76
CA ALA A 177 -13.32 -9.73 3.68
C ALA A 177 -13.99 -10.82 4.56
N PRO A 178 -14.67 -10.48 5.67
CA PRO A 178 -15.22 -11.46 6.61
C PRO A 178 -16.07 -12.58 5.97
N ALA A 179 -16.92 -12.23 5.01
CA ALA A 179 -17.82 -13.15 4.32
C ALA A 179 -17.24 -13.73 3.02
N ALA A 180 -16.05 -13.31 2.61
CA ALA A 180 -15.45 -13.76 1.35
C ALA A 180 -14.97 -15.21 1.45
N ARG A 181 -15.04 -15.93 0.33
CA ARG A 181 -14.57 -17.32 0.20
C ARG A 181 -13.27 -17.42 -0.60
N THR A 182 -12.57 -16.29 -0.76
CA THR A 182 -11.38 -16.15 -1.56
C THR A 182 -10.35 -15.32 -0.81
N THR A 183 -9.09 -15.45 -1.21
CA THR A 183 -7.97 -14.63 -0.77
C THR A 183 -7.25 -14.03 -1.97
N SER A 184 -6.32 -13.10 -1.71
CA SER A 184 -5.39 -12.55 -2.67
C SER A 184 -4.10 -12.14 -1.95
N VAL A 185 -3.04 -11.86 -2.71
CA VAL A 185 -1.79 -11.35 -2.11
C VAL A 185 -2.03 -10.05 -1.32
N GLY A 186 -2.92 -9.18 -1.80
CA GLY A 186 -3.35 -7.97 -1.08
C GLY A 186 -4.01 -8.26 0.27
N ALA A 187 -4.86 -9.29 0.35
CA ALA A 187 -5.48 -9.69 1.62
C ALA A 187 -4.47 -10.34 2.59
N LEU A 188 -3.54 -11.15 2.09
CA LEU A 188 -2.46 -11.72 2.92
C LEU A 188 -1.59 -10.60 3.50
N TRP A 189 -1.09 -9.70 2.65
CA TRP A 189 -0.33 -8.53 3.08
C TRP A 189 -1.12 -7.67 4.07
N GLY A 190 -2.38 -7.37 3.75
CA GLY A 190 -3.21 -6.50 4.56
C GLY A 190 -3.48 -7.08 5.95
N GLY A 191 -3.81 -8.36 6.05
CA GLY A 191 -4.09 -8.98 7.34
C GLY A 191 -2.84 -9.17 8.19
N LEU A 192 -1.67 -9.41 7.59
CA LEU A 192 -0.38 -9.39 8.32
C LEU A 192 -0.04 -7.98 8.81
N THR A 193 -0.27 -6.95 7.98
CA THR A 193 -0.07 -5.54 8.35
C THR A 193 -0.98 -5.14 9.51
N LEU A 194 -2.26 -5.51 9.45
CA LEU A 194 -3.22 -5.30 10.54
C LEU A 194 -2.79 -6.09 11.78
N GLY A 195 -2.44 -7.37 11.63
CA GLY A 195 -1.99 -8.24 12.73
C GLY A 195 -0.85 -7.60 13.53
N GLN A 196 0.21 -7.20 12.83
CA GLN A 196 1.35 -6.53 13.45
C GLN A 196 0.96 -5.19 14.10
N ALA A 197 0.14 -4.41 13.42
CA ALA A 197 -0.25 -3.09 13.91
C ALA A 197 -1.13 -3.14 15.17
N LEU A 198 -1.97 -4.16 15.30
CA LEU A 198 -2.92 -4.32 16.39
C LEU A 198 -2.35 -5.14 17.55
N ASP A 199 -1.11 -5.64 17.43
CA ASP A 199 -0.59 -6.70 18.30
C ASP A 199 -1.53 -7.92 18.35
N HIS A 200 -2.20 -8.19 17.23
CA HIS A 200 -3.19 -9.24 17.11
C HIS A 200 -2.51 -10.56 16.71
N ARG A 201 -2.65 -11.57 17.57
CA ARG A 201 -2.09 -12.90 17.33
C ARG A 201 -2.91 -13.69 16.30
N LEU A 202 -2.47 -13.64 15.04
CA LEU A 202 -3.05 -14.44 13.96
C LEU A 202 -2.95 -15.95 14.24
N ARG A 203 -4.09 -16.64 14.21
CA ARG A 203 -4.28 -18.07 14.47
C ARG A 203 -3.78 -18.96 13.33
N HIS A 204 -3.79 -18.46 12.10
CA HIS A 204 -3.60 -19.27 10.90
C HIS A 204 -2.39 -18.86 10.03
N LEU A 205 -1.28 -18.43 10.65
CA LEU A 205 -0.03 -18.08 9.93
C LEU A 205 0.50 -19.21 9.03
N GLY A 206 0.27 -20.48 9.40
CA GLY A 206 0.60 -21.62 8.55
C GLY A 206 -0.16 -21.65 7.23
N ALA A 207 -1.43 -21.22 7.23
CA ALA A 207 -2.25 -21.13 6.03
C ALA A 207 -1.83 -19.94 5.15
N VAL A 208 -1.49 -18.80 5.76
CA VAL A 208 -0.92 -17.64 5.05
C VAL A 208 0.33 -18.04 4.27
N ALA A 209 1.24 -18.77 4.90
CA ALA A 209 2.47 -19.24 4.25
C ALA A 209 2.19 -20.16 3.05
N ARG A 210 1.24 -21.10 3.19
CA ARG A 210 0.85 -21.98 2.09
C ARG A 210 0.27 -21.19 0.92
N GLN A 211 -0.57 -20.19 1.20
CA GLN A 211 -1.13 -19.34 0.15
C GLN A 211 -0.05 -18.53 -0.58
N LEU A 212 0.92 -17.95 0.13
CA LEU A 212 2.05 -17.26 -0.52
C LEU A 212 2.82 -18.18 -1.48
N VAL A 213 3.06 -19.43 -1.09
CA VAL A 213 3.69 -20.44 -1.97
C VAL A 213 2.83 -20.73 -3.21
N LEU A 214 1.50 -20.81 -3.06
CA LEU A 214 0.58 -21.04 -4.18
C LEU A 214 0.45 -19.85 -5.15
N LEU A 215 0.79 -18.66 -4.68
CA LEU A 215 0.82 -17.43 -5.49
C LEU A 215 2.15 -17.25 -6.22
N ALA A 216 3.22 -17.90 -5.75
CA ALA A 216 4.52 -17.90 -6.41
C ALA A 216 4.48 -18.70 -7.73
N ARG A 217 5.14 -18.16 -8.74
CA ARG A 217 5.18 -18.72 -10.10
C ARG A 217 6.49 -19.48 -10.33
N PRO A 218 6.48 -20.63 -11.04
CA PRO A 218 7.71 -21.37 -11.36
C PRO A 218 8.71 -20.55 -12.20
N ASP A 219 8.20 -19.63 -13.02
CA ASP A 219 8.94 -18.71 -13.86
C ASP A 219 9.33 -17.39 -13.17
N GLY A 220 9.05 -17.28 -11.86
CA GLY A 220 9.37 -16.12 -11.03
C GLY A 220 8.20 -15.15 -10.84
N GLY A 221 8.28 -14.38 -9.76
CA GLY A 221 7.23 -13.44 -9.34
C GLY A 221 6.08 -14.09 -8.58
N LEU A 222 5.14 -13.25 -8.13
CA LEU A 222 3.89 -13.67 -7.50
C LEU A 222 2.69 -13.10 -8.25
N SER A 223 1.61 -13.87 -8.25
CA SER A 223 0.33 -13.49 -8.83
C SER A 223 -0.61 -12.93 -7.78
N GLU A 224 -1.56 -12.07 -8.20
CA GLU A 224 -2.58 -11.51 -7.30
C GLU A 224 -3.46 -12.61 -6.68
N ARG A 225 -3.80 -13.63 -7.48
CA ARG A 225 -4.61 -14.79 -7.10
C ARG A 225 -4.07 -16.05 -7.76
N HIS A 226 -4.45 -17.21 -7.22
CA HIS A 226 -4.07 -18.49 -7.81
C HIS A 226 -4.53 -18.59 -9.27
N GLY A 227 -3.61 -18.95 -10.17
CA GLY A 227 -3.85 -19.07 -11.61
C GLY A 227 -3.80 -17.76 -12.40
N ALA A 228 -3.70 -16.60 -11.75
CA ALA A 228 -3.46 -15.33 -12.45
C ALA A 228 -2.01 -15.21 -12.93
N ILE A 229 -1.76 -14.31 -13.88
CA ILE A 229 -0.41 -13.93 -14.28
C ILE A 229 0.29 -13.16 -13.15
N SER A 230 1.61 -13.31 -13.04
CA SER A 230 2.41 -12.49 -12.12
C SER A 230 2.53 -11.07 -12.65
N THR A 231 2.40 -10.10 -11.76
CA THR A 231 2.72 -8.69 -12.03
C THR A 231 3.81 -8.22 -11.08
N LEU A 232 4.49 -7.12 -11.40
CA LEU A 232 5.51 -6.57 -10.52
C LEU A 232 4.88 -6.05 -9.23
N GLN A 233 3.69 -5.44 -9.28
CA GLN A 233 2.98 -5.01 -8.07
C GLN A 233 2.62 -6.19 -7.15
N ALA A 234 2.06 -7.27 -7.72
CA ALA A 234 1.71 -8.46 -6.94
C ALA A 234 2.96 -9.15 -6.37
N THR A 235 4.05 -9.17 -7.13
CA THR A 235 5.36 -9.67 -6.67
C THR A 235 5.87 -8.87 -5.48
N TRP A 236 5.94 -7.54 -5.60
CA TRP A 236 6.37 -6.68 -4.51
C TRP A 236 5.49 -6.88 -3.26
N ARG A 237 4.16 -6.85 -3.43
CA ARG A 237 3.21 -7.08 -2.34
C ARG A 237 3.40 -8.43 -1.65
N GLY A 238 3.66 -9.48 -2.44
CA GLY A 238 3.91 -10.83 -1.95
C GLY A 238 5.20 -10.92 -1.13
N LEU A 239 6.26 -10.23 -1.55
CA LEU A 239 7.52 -10.14 -0.81
C LEU A 239 7.34 -9.35 0.50
N GLU A 240 6.57 -8.26 0.50
CA GLU A 240 6.20 -7.54 1.73
C GLU A 240 5.45 -8.48 2.70
N ALA A 241 4.46 -9.23 2.18
CA ALA A 241 3.71 -10.19 2.98
C ALA A 241 4.61 -11.29 3.56
N ALA A 242 5.52 -11.85 2.76
CA ALA A 242 6.48 -12.86 3.24
C ALA A 242 7.37 -12.31 4.37
N THR A 243 7.89 -11.09 4.18
CA THR A 243 8.74 -10.41 5.19
C THR A 243 7.98 -10.17 6.50
N LEU A 244 6.72 -9.74 6.43
CA LEU A 244 5.88 -9.53 7.62
C LEU A 244 5.53 -10.85 8.31
N LEU A 245 5.26 -11.90 7.55
CA LEU A 245 4.97 -13.23 8.06
C LEU A 245 6.14 -13.78 8.89
N ASP A 246 7.38 -13.63 8.41
CA ASP A 246 8.55 -14.11 9.13
C ASP A 246 8.73 -13.38 10.46
N LYS A 247 8.59 -12.05 10.48
CA LYS A 247 8.62 -11.25 11.72
C LYS A 247 7.57 -11.70 12.74
N LEU A 248 6.32 -11.85 12.30
CA LEU A 248 5.23 -12.27 13.19
C LEU A 248 5.41 -13.69 13.73
N ARG A 249 6.08 -14.58 12.98
CA ARG A 249 6.41 -15.92 13.48
C ARG A 249 7.47 -15.89 14.57
N GLU A 250 8.49 -15.05 14.40
CA GLU A 250 9.52 -14.84 15.41
C GLU A 250 8.94 -14.26 16.70
N GLU A 251 8.01 -13.31 16.59
CA GLU A 251 7.34 -12.68 17.74
C GLU A 251 6.36 -13.63 18.48
N GLN A 252 5.80 -14.63 17.78
CA GLN A 252 4.83 -15.59 18.35
C GLN A 252 5.45 -16.92 18.82
N SER A 253 6.76 -17.12 18.62
CA SER A 253 7.51 -18.32 19.01
C SER A 253 8.03 -18.21 20.45
#